data_AF-A0A173Z7M2-F1
#
_entry.id   AF-A0A173Z7M2-F1
#
_cell.length_a   1.000
_cell.length_b   1.000
_cell.length_c   1.000
_cell.angle_alpha   90.00
_cell.angle_beta   90.00
_cell.angle_gamma   90.00
#
_symmetry.space_group_name_H-M   'P 1'
#
loop_
_entity.id
_entity.type
_entity.pdbx_description
1 polymer ?
#
loop_
_entity_poly.entity_id
_entity_poly.type
_entity_poly.pdbx_seq_one_letter_code
_entity_poly.pdbx_strand_id
1 'polypeptide(L)'
;MNRTRFIQGLNSNIELSDKERRRAIRNSINKRPWKLNCTIAMEEFAELTQQVSKQIRGYGDRIGLIEEMADAYICLKLLESIFNISPEDMQKAIDVKMDRERKR
;
A
#
# COMPACT_ATOMS: atom_id res chain seq x y z
N MET A 1 12.06 -1.58 -8.36
CA MET A 1 11.51 -2.90 -8.73
C MET A 1 11.67 -3.16 -10.24
N ASN A 2 11.49 -4.38 -10.76
CA ASN A 2 11.56 -4.63 -12.22
C ASN A 2 10.19 -4.31 -12.87
N ARG A 3 10.05 -3.08 -13.39
CA ARG A 3 8.82 -2.55 -14.01
C ARG A 3 8.23 -3.49 -15.07
N THR A 4 9.07 -4.16 -15.85
CA THR A 4 8.62 -5.13 -16.87
C THR A 4 7.88 -6.30 -16.25
N ARG A 5 8.37 -6.83 -15.12
CA ARG A 5 7.68 -7.92 -14.40
C ARG A 5 6.37 -7.47 -13.78
N PHE A 6 6.32 -6.26 -13.24
CA PHE A 6 5.07 -5.71 -12.67
C PHE A 6 3.99 -5.57 -13.75
N ILE A 7 4.33 -5.00 -14.91
CA ILE A 7 3.42 -4.87 -16.06
C ILE A 7 2.95 -6.24 -16.57
N GLN A 8 3.86 -7.22 -16.67
CA GLN A 8 3.48 -8.59 -17.04
C GLN A 8 2.50 -9.20 -16.02
N GLY A 9 2.72 -8.95 -14.73
CA GLY A 9 1.82 -9.39 -13.67
C GLY A 9 0.43 -8.76 -13.78
N LEU A 10 0.34 -7.44 -14.01
CA LEU A 10 -0.94 -6.75 -14.18
C LEU A 10 -1.75 -7.27 -15.39
N ASN A 11 -1.07 -7.69 -16.45
CA ASN A 11 -1.71 -8.22 -17.66
C ASN A 11 -1.99 -9.72 -17.60
N SER A 12 -1.77 -10.36 -16.46
CA SER A 12 -1.95 -11.79 -16.26
C SER A 12 -3.15 -12.09 -15.36
N ASN A 13 -3.52 -13.37 -15.25
CA ASN A 13 -4.60 -13.82 -14.36
C ASN A 13 -4.13 -14.02 -12.90
N ILE A 14 -3.14 -13.23 -12.44
CA ILE A 14 -2.69 -13.28 -11.05
C ILE A 14 -3.79 -12.67 -10.18
N GLU A 15 -4.43 -13.53 -9.39
CA GLU A 15 -5.40 -13.12 -8.39
C GLU A 15 -5.19 -13.96 -7.14
N LEU A 16 -4.73 -13.31 -6.08
CA LEU A 16 -4.54 -13.97 -4.78
C LEU A 16 -5.86 -13.99 -4.01
N SER A 17 -6.19 -15.12 -3.40
CA SER A 17 -7.25 -15.21 -2.41
C SER A 17 -6.90 -14.41 -1.15
N ASP A 18 -7.90 -14.04 -0.34
CA ASP A 18 -7.65 -13.33 0.92
C ASP A 18 -6.79 -14.10 1.91
N LYS A 19 -6.84 -15.44 1.86
CA LYS A 19 -5.96 -16.30 2.66
C LYS A 19 -4.51 -16.17 2.21
N GLU A 20 -4.26 -16.12 0.91
CA GLU A 20 -2.92 -15.95 0.34
C GLU A 20 -2.38 -14.54 0.60
N ARG A 21 -3.20 -13.50 0.43
CA ARG A 21 -2.84 -12.10 0.76
C ARG A 21 -2.41 -11.97 2.22
N ARG A 22 -3.21 -12.49 3.16
CA ARG A 22 -2.87 -12.48 4.60
C ARG A 22 -1.61 -13.26 4.91
N ARG A 23 -1.39 -14.40 4.25
CA ARG A 23 -0.17 -15.19 4.39
C ARG A 23 1.05 -14.42 3.88
N ALA A 24 0.95 -13.76 2.73
CA ALA A 24 2.01 -12.94 2.17
C ALA A 24 2.41 -11.81 3.13
N ILE A 25 1.43 -11.07 3.67
CA ILE A 25 1.65 -10.01 4.66
C ILE A 25 2.36 -10.56 5.90
N ARG A 26 1.86 -11.66 6.48
CA ARG A 26 2.48 -12.29 7.66
C ARG A 26 3.93 -12.72 7.39
N ASN A 27 4.19 -13.29 6.22
CA ASN A 27 5.55 -13.70 5.82
C ASN A 27 6.48 -12.49 5.69
N SER A 28 6.00 -11.38 5.12
CA SER A 28 6.76 -10.14 5.01
C SER A 28 7.12 -9.58 6.40
N ILE A 29 6.17 -9.57 7.35
CA ILE A 29 6.41 -9.09 8.71
C ILE A 29 7.46 -9.95 9.41
N ASN A 30 7.35 -11.27 9.33
CA ASN A 30 8.24 -12.19 10.04
C ASN A 30 9.66 -12.23 9.45
N LYS A 31 9.85 -11.76 8.21
CA LYS A 31 11.16 -11.76 7.54
C LYS A 31 12.14 -10.72 8.11
N ARG A 32 11.63 -9.66 8.76
CA ARG A 32 12.42 -8.50 9.18
C ARG A 32 11.98 -7.99 10.56
N PRO A 33 12.86 -7.34 11.33
CA PRO A 33 12.46 -6.64 12.55
C PRO A 33 11.37 -5.60 12.26
N TRP A 34 10.42 -5.43 13.18
CA TRP A 34 9.28 -4.54 12.99
C TRP A 34 9.68 -3.10 12.65
N LYS A 35 10.75 -2.57 13.27
CA LYS A 35 11.28 -1.24 12.96
C LYS A 35 11.71 -1.10 11.49
N LEU A 36 12.35 -2.14 10.94
CA LEU A 36 12.76 -2.15 9.55
C LEU A 36 11.56 -2.20 8.60
N ASN A 37 10.51 -2.96 8.95
CA ASN A 37 9.26 -2.94 8.18
C ASN A 37 8.60 -1.55 8.21
N CYS A 38 8.66 -0.84 9.34
CA CYS A 38 8.18 0.54 9.43
C CYS A 38 9.03 1.49 8.58
N THR A 39 10.35 1.35 8.56
CA THR A 39 11.22 2.15 7.68
C THR A 39 10.88 1.92 6.21
N ILE A 40 10.68 0.67 5.79
CA ILE A 40 10.24 0.36 4.42
C ILE A 40 8.90 1.05 4.13
N ALA A 41 7.91 0.94 5.02
CA ALA A 41 6.63 1.62 4.82
C ALA A 41 6.78 3.15 4.65
N MET A 42 7.71 3.78 5.40
CA MET A 42 8.02 5.20 5.23
C MET A 42 8.64 5.51 3.86
N GLU A 43 9.52 4.64 3.36
CA GLU A 43 10.12 4.75 2.02
C GLU A 43 9.04 4.66 0.93
N GLU A 44 8.17 3.65 0.96
CA GLU A 44 7.08 3.49 -0.02
C GLU A 44 6.12 4.70 -0.01
N PHE A 45 5.80 5.26 1.16
CA PHE A 45 4.98 6.47 1.23
C PHE A 45 5.68 7.71 0.65
N ALA A 46 7.01 7.80 0.76
CA ALA A 46 7.79 8.85 0.12
C ALA A 46 7.85 8.67 -1.40
N GLU A 47 7.93 7.43 -1.90
CA GLU A 47 7.88 7.11 -3.33
C GLU A 47 6.52 7.46 -3.94
N LEU A 48 5.41 7.12 -3.26
CA LEU A 48 4.07 7.56 -3.66
C LEU A 48 3.96 9.09 -3.71
N THR A 49 4.48 9.78 -2.68
CA THR A 49 4.52 11.26 -2.65
C THR A 49 5.27 11.80 -3.87
N GLN A 50 6.40 11.18 -4.22
CA GLN A 50 7.19 11.56 -5.38
C GLN A 50 6.42 11.33 -6.70
N GLN A 51 5.73 10.20 -6.86
CA GLN A 51 4.95 9.93 -8.08
C GLN A 51 3.75 10.87 -8.23
N VAL A 52 3.03 11.16 -7.14
CA VAL A 52 1.96 12.17 -7.16
C VAL A 52 2.53 13.54 -7.57
N SER A 53 3.71 13.92 -7.06
CA SER A 53 4.40 15.15 -7.48
C SER A 53 4.79 15.16 -8.97
N LYS A 54 5.14 14.01 -9.57
CA LYS A 54 5.37 13.91 -11.02
C LYS A 54 4.06 14.06 -11.80
N GLN A 55 2.98 13.44 -11.32
CA GLN A 55 1.66 13.51 -11.95
C GLN A 55 1.14 14.95 -12.04
N ILE A 56 1.19 15.72 -10.95
CA ILE A 56 0.72 17.11 -10.93
C ILE A 56 1.54 18.05 -11.82
N ARG A 57 2.80 17.70 -12.12
CA ARG A 57 3.69 18.47 -13.00
C ARG A 57 3.58 18.09 -14.49
N GLY A 58 2.74 17.10 -14.82
CA GLY A 58 2.55 16.63 -16.19
C GLY A 58 3.60 15.62 -16.68
N TYR A 59 4.46 15.11 -15.80
CA TYR A 59 5.47 14.08 -16.12
C TYR A 59 5.08 12.69 -15.61
N GLY A 60 3.83 12.51 -15.18
CA GLY A 60 3.38 11.32 -14.50
C GLY A 60 3.30 10.10 -15.41
N ASP A 61 3.78 8.96 -14.89
CA ASP A 61 3.56 7.64 -15.47
C ASP A 61 2.42 6.97 -14.72
N ARG A 62 1.32 6.66 -15.43
CA ARG A 62 0.15 6.01 -14.83
C ARG A 62 0.50 4.65 -14.21
N ILE A 63 1.41 3.90 -14.85
CA ILE A 63 1.82 2.58 -14.34
C ILE A 63 2.60 2.75 -13.05
N GLY A 64 3.60 3.64 -13.03
CA GLY A 64 4.35 3.96 -11.82
C GLY A 64 3.45 4.45 -10.68
N LEU A 65 2.47 5.31 -10.96
CA LEU A 65 1.52 5.74 -9.92
C LEU A 65 0.71 4.57 -9.35
N ILE A 66 0.24 3.64 -10.19
CA ILE A 66 -0.49 2.45 -9.74
C ILE A 66 0.41 1.54 -8.88
N GLU A 67 1.67 1.37 -9.28
CA GLU A 67 2.68 0.58 -8.55
C GLU A 67 2.86 1.13 -7.12
N GLU A 68 3.21 2.41 -6.97
CA GLU A 68 3.44 2.99 -5.64
C GLU A 68 2.16 3.07 -4.79
N MET A 69 0.99 3.24 -5.43
CA MET A 69 -0.29 3.16 -4.70
C MET A 69 -0.50 1.76 -4.14
N ALA A 70 -0.19 0.71 -4.91
CA ALA A 70 -0.30 -0.68 -4.46
C ALA A 70 0.68 -0.95 -3.31
N ASP A 71 1.93 -0.49 -3.42
CA ASP A 71 2.94 -0.65 -2.39
C ASP A 71 2.55 0.09 -1.10
N ALA A 72 1.98 1.29 -1.20
CA ALA A 72 1.43 2.03 -0.06
C ALA A 72 0.25 1.29 0.60
N TYR A 73 -0.68 0.71 -0.18
CA TYR A 73 -1.78 -0.09 0.38
C TYR A 73 -1.27 -1.32 1.14
N ILE A 74 -0.28 -2.03 0.60
CA ILE A 74 0.35 -3.16 1.28
C ILE A 74 1.03 -2.70 2.56
N CYS A 75 1.75 -1.57 2.53
CA CYS A 75 2.39 -0.99 3.71
C CYS A 75 1.39 -0.59 4.80
N LEU A 76 0.23 -0.04 4.46
CA LEU A 76 -0.84 0.22 5.43
C LEU A 76 -1.29 -1.08 6.11
N LYS A 77 -1.47 -2.18 5.36
CA LYS A 77 -1.81 -3.48 5.94
C LYS A 77 -0.70 -4.08 6.80
N LEU A 78 0.56 -3.85 6.45
CA LEU A 78 1.70 -4.23 7.29
C LEU A 78 1.68 -3.46 8.61
N LEU A 79 1.45 -2.14 8.58
CA LEU A 79 1.40 -1.30 9.77
C LEU A 79 0.20 -1.66 10.67
N GLU A 80 -0.98 -1.91 10.09
CA GLU A 80 -2.15 -2.44 10.82
C GLU A 80 -1.75 -3.68 11.62
N SER A 81 -1.08 -4.64 10.98
CA SER A 81 -0.67 -5.89 11.64
C SER A 81 0.48 -5.71 12.63
N ILE A 82 1.43 -4.80 12.39
CA ILE A 82 2.56 -4.54 13.30
C ILE A 82 2.09 -3.89 14.60
N PHE A 83 1.17 -2.93 14.50
CA PHE A 83 0.63 -2.18 15.64
C PHE A 83 -0.65 -2.78 16.22
N ASN A 84 -1.03 -3.98 15.77
CA ASN A 84 -2.22 -4.70 16.22
C ASN A 84 -3.51 -3.86 16.12
N ILE A 85 -3.65 -3.12 15.02
CA ILE A 85 -4.85 -2.35 14.68
C ILE A 85 -5.81 -3.28 13.96
N SER A 86 -7.04 -3.40 14.48
CA SER A 86 -8.05 -4.25 13.85
C SER A 86 -8.58 -3.62 12.54
N PRO A 87 -8.96 -4.42 11.53
CA PRO A 87 -9.64 -3.92 10.34
C PRO A 87 -10.90 -3.11 10.67
N GLU A 88 -11.62 -3.49 11.73
CA GLU A 88 -12.84 -2.82 12.19
C GLU A 88 -12.54 -1.40 12.72
N ASP A 89 -11.48 -1.25 13.53
CA ASP A 89 -11.05 0.06 14.03
C ASP A 89 -10.59 0.97 12.89
N MET A 90 -9.83 0.42 11.94
CA MET A 90 -9.37 1.16 10.77
C MET A 90 -10.56 1.61 9.90
N GLN A 91 -11.51 0.72 9.61
CA GLN A 91 -12.69 1.05 8.81
C GLN A 91 -13.53 2.13 9.50
N LYS A 92 -13.77 2.00 10.82
CA LYS A 92 -14.47 3.02 11.60
C LYS A 92 -13.76 4.37 11.55
N ALA A 93 -12.43 4.38 11.61
CA ALA A 93 -11.64 5.61 11.50
C ALA A 93 -11.77 6.25 10.10
N ILE A 94 -11.81 5.45 9.04
CA ILE A 94 -12.06 5.91 7.66
C ILE A 94 -13.46 6.52 7.56
N ASP A 95 -14.49 5.82 8.04
CA ASP A 95 -15.88 6.28 7.98
C ASP A 95 -16.07 7.62 8.70
N VAL A 96 -15.47 7.78 9.89
CA VAL A 96 -15.48 9.04 10.65
C VAL A 96 -14.82 10.18 9.85
N LYS A 97 -13.71 9.91 9.13
CA LYS A 97 -13.07 10.93 8.28
C LYS A 97 -13.92 11.25 7.06
N MET A 98 -14.52 10.27 6.41
CA MET A 98 -15.38 10.47 5.23
C MET A 98 -16.66 11.24 5.56
N ASP A 99 -17.32 10.92 6.68
CA ASP A 99 -18.51 11.65 7.14
C ASP A 99 -18.19 13.12 7.43
N ARG A 100 -16.99 13.41 7.95
CA ARG A 100 -16.52 14.79 8.14
C ARG A 100 -16.37 15.55 6.82
N GLU A 101 -15.74 14.96 5.81
CA GLU A 101 -15.57 15.60 4.51
C GLU A 101 -16.91 15.77 3.78
N ARG A 102 -17.86 14.83 3.92
CA ARG A 102 -19.21 14.94 3.33
C ARG A 102 -20.03 16.10 3.89
N LYS A 103 -19.73 16.52 5.13
CA LYS A 103 -20.42 17.61 5.84
C LYS A 103 -19.77 18.98 5.63
N ARG A 104 -18.62 19.03 4.97
CA ARG A 104 -17.96 20.28 4.55
C ARG A 104 -18.54 20.75 3.22
#